data_AF-A0A7U6GKP5-F1
#
_entry.id   AF-A0A7U6GKP5-F1
#
_cell.length_a   1.000
_cell.length_b   1.000
_cell.length_c   1.000
_cell.angle_alpha   90.00
_cell.angle_beta   90.00
_cell.angle_gamma   90.00
#
_symmetry.space_group_name_H-M   'P 1'
#
loop_
_entity.id
_entity.type
_entity.pdbx_description
1 polymer ?
#
loop_
_entity_poly.entity_id
_entity_poly.type
_entity_poly.pdbx_seq_one_letter_code
_entity_poly.pdbx_strand_id
1 'polypeptide(L)'
;MRNPIEKIKHLYTELREIRHIPRTTINLMVETAADNPFYRDLTMEYYKEARQRHPKFLLIRQMEWGVALCILPEKFDDYFMLLEGAARRNYKKAKRLEYHFGELDYNNHLDEVTAIHHSTETRQGKLPKDFVKYAATPHSNPPSLDSEHAYPYFGVFNKEGTLIAYASCFVAGEYCNIQRIYGHAGYQSDGCVPMLIISIAEYLYQHYPKVTHYAYGTYYGASQSMQRFKRKFHFLPHRVEWKLQSD
;
A
#
# COMPACT_ATOMS: atom_id res chain seq x y z
N MET A 1 25.41 -3.46 -13.87
CA MET A 1 24.36 -3.49 -14.91
C MET A 1 23.93 -4.94 -15.13
N ARG A 2 22.63 -5.27 -15.05
CA ARG A 2 22.14 -6.65 -15.29
C ARG A 2 22.39 -7.10 -16.73
N ASN A 3 22.81 -8.36 -16.90
CA ASN A 3 23.04 -9.00 -18.19
C ASN A 3 21.74 -8.99 -19.04
N PRO A 4 21.79 -8.62 -20.33
CA PRO A 4 20.62 -8.60 -21.23
C PRO A 4 19.82 -9.91 -21.24
N ILE A 5 20.51 -11.05 -21.10
CA ILE A 5 19.90 -12.39 -21.09
C ILE A 5 19.05 -12.62 -19.83
N GLU A 6 19.49 -12.09 -18.68
CA GLU A 6 18.72 -12.19 -17.43
C GLU A 6 17.44 -11.34 -17.49
N LYS A 7 17.47 -10.19 -18.15
CA LYS A 7 16.27 -9.36 -18.36
C LYS A 7 15.24 -10.08 -19.24
N ILE A 8 15.68 -10.75 -20.29
CA ILE A 8 14.79 -11.48 -21.21
C ILE A 8 14.19 -12.71 -20.50
N LYS A 9 15.00 -13.47 -19.76
CA LYS A 9 14.50 -14.59 -18.95
C LYS A 9 13.48 -14.14 -17.91
N HIS A 10 13.75 -13.02 -17.23
CA HIS A 10 12.83 -12.43 -16.26
C HIS A 10 11.49 -12.04 -16.89
N LEU A 11 11.53 -11.34 -18.02
CA LEU A 11 10.33 -10.92 -18.74
C LEU A 11 9.52 -12.13 -19.22
N TYR A 12 10.19 -13.18 -19.68
CA TYR A 12 9.55 -14.43 -20.09
C TYR A 12 8.86 -15.15 -18.92
N THR A 13 9.51 -15.20 -17.75
CA THR A 13 8.89 -15.76 -16.53
C THR A 13 7.67 -14.95 -16.10
N GLU A 14 7.76 -13.62 -16.08
CA GLU A 14 6.64 -12.74 -15.76
C GLU A 14 5.47 -12.92 -16.75
N LEU A 15 5.74 -13.01 -18.05
CA LEU A 15 4.73 -13.25 -19.08
C LEU A 15 4.05 -14.62 -18.96
N ARG A 16 4.78 -15.66 -18.55
CA ARG A 16 4.22 -17.01 -18.32
C ARG A 16 3.32 -17.04 -17.09
N GLU A 17 3.72 -16.34 -16.01
CA GLU A 17 2.91 -16.18 -14.80
C GLU A 17 1.64 -15.39 -15.10
N ILE A 18 1.71 -14.35 -15.94
CA ILE A 18 0.56 -13.51 -16.33
C ILE A 18 -0.62 -14.32 -16.86
N ARG A 19 -0.37 -15.43 -17.55
CA ARG A 19 -1.41 -16.27 -18.13
C ARG A 19 -2.26 -17.00 -17.10
N HIS A 20 -1.75 -17.19 -15.87
CA HIS A 20 -2.41 -17.92 -14.79
C HIS A 20 -2.72 -17.05 -13.58
N ILE A 21 -2.64 -15.73 -13.74
CA ILE A 21 -2.92 -14.80 -12.65
C ILE A 21 -4.37 -14.96 -12.17
N PRO A 22 -4.60 -15.09 -10.85
CA PRO A 22 -5.94 -15.13 -10.28
C PRO A 22 -6.72 -13.85 -10.60
N ARG A 23 -8.01 -14.02 -10.88
CA ARG A 23 -8.91 -12.91 -11.20
C ARG A 23 -9.78 -12.59 -9.98
N THR A 24 -10.02 -11.31 -9.76
CA THR A 24 -10.99 -10.85 -8.76
C THR A 24 -11.72 -9.63 -9.30
N THR A 25 -12.95 -9.45 -8.83
CA THR A 25 -13.71 -8.21 -9.00
C THR A 25 -13.60 -7.42 -7.70
N ILE A 26 -13.51 -6.10 -7.81
CA ILE A 26 -13.45 -5.18 -6.66
C ILE A 26 -14.45 -4.05 -6.92
N ASN A 27 -15.38 -3.87 -5.99
CA ASN A 27 -16.36 -2.80 -6.01
C ASN A 27 -15.90 -1.62 -5.16
N LEU A 28 -15.81 -0.44 -5.79
CA LEU A 28 -15.42 0.81 -5.13
C LEU A 28 -16.60 1.50 -4.42
N MET A 29 -17.84 1.00 -4.57
CA MET A 29 -19.03 1.44 -3.85
C MET A 29 -19.26 2.97 -3.89
N VAL A 30 -19.02 3.63 -5.02
CA VAL A 30 -19.03 5.11 -5.10
C VAL A 30 -20.36 5.74 -4.66
N GLU A 31 -21.45 4.99 -4.74
CA GLU A 31 -22.78 5.37 -4.28
C GLU A 31 -22.84 5.69 -2.79
N THR A 32 -22.00 5.06 -1.96
CA THR A 32 -21.98 5.33 -0.51
C THR A 32 -21.24 6.63 -0.18
N ALA A 33 -20.41 7.15 -1.09
CA ALA A 33 -19.73 8.43 -0.95
C ALA A 33 -20.60 9.65 -1.34
N ALA A 34 -21.93 9.48 -1.48
CA ALA A 34 -22.82 10.55 -1.97
C ALA A 34 -22.73 11.83 -1.13
N ASP A 35 -22.67 11.69 0.20
CA ASP A 35 -22.55 12.79 1.15
C ASP A 35 -21.09 13.23 1.39
N ASN A 36 -20.14 12.59 0.70
CA ASN A 36 -18.71 12.78 0.88
C ASN A 36 -18.02 13.17 -0.44
N PRO A 37 -18.28 14.39 -0.96
CA PRO A 37 -18.00 14.76 -2.36
C PRO A 37 -16.51 14.67 -2.71
N PHE A 38 -15.62 15.04 -1.78
CA PHE A 38 -14.17 14.89 -1.98
C PHE A 38 -13.78 13.45 -2.26
N TYR A 39 -14.26 12.50 -1.45
CA TYR A 39 -13.89 11.10 -1.60
C TYR A 39 -14.61 10.41 -2.74
N ARG A 40 -15.82 10.86 -3.07
CA ARG A 40 -16.51 10.49 -4.30
C ARG A 40 -15.66 10.84 -5.53
N ASP A 41 -15.20 12.08 -5.62
CA ASP A 41 -14.39 12.56 -6.74
C ASP A 41 -13.05 11.82 -6.80
N LEU A 42 -12.39 11.64 -5.65
CA LEU A 42 -11.16 10.86 -5.54
C LEU A 42 -11.34 9.41 -6.04
N THR A 43 -12.46 8.78 -5.68
CA THR A 43 -12.80 7.40 -6.10
C THR A 43 -13.07 7.33 -7.60
N MET A 44 -13.78 8.31 -8.14
CA MET A 44 -14.04 8.44 -9.57
C MET A 44 -12.74 8.66 -10.36
N GLU A 45 -11.83 9.48 -9.85
CA GLU A 45 -10.52 9.72 -10.43
C GLU A 45 -9.68 8.44 -10.44
N TYR A 46 -9.59 7.75 -9.29
CA TYR A 46 -8.90 6.46 -9.19
C TYR A 46 -9.47 5.44 -10.18
N TYR A 47 -10.80 5.32 -10.28
CA TYR A 47 -11.44 4.40 -11.21
C TYR A 47 -11.10 4.71 -12.67
N LYS A 48 -11.07 5.99 -13.05
CA LYS A 48 -10.65 6.42 -14.38
C LYS A 48 -9.19 6.02 -14.63
N GLU A 49 -8.27 6.38 -13.73
CA GLU A 49 -6.84 6.05 -13.83
C GLU A 49 -6.60 4.54 -13.93
N ALA A 50 -7.25 3.77 -13.06
CA ALA A 50 -7.15 2.31 -13.03
C ALA A 50 -7.51 1.68 -14.37
N ARG A 51 -8.46 2.29 -15.09
CA ARG A 51 -8.95 1.85 -16.39
C ARG A 51 -8.25 2.50 -17.59
N GLN A 52 -7.39 3.50 -17.39
CA GLN A 52 -6.60 4.09 -18.46
C GLN A 52 -5.63 3.06 -19.06
N ARG A 53 -5.31 3.22 -20.35
CA ARG A 53 -4.32 2.37 -21.02
C ARG A 53 -2.94 2.63 -20.43
N HIS A 54 -2.19 1.58 -20.17
CA HIS A 54 -0.85 1.68 -19.61
C HIS A 54 0.08 2.42 -20.58
N PRO A 55 0.81 3.47 -20.14
CA PRO A 55 1.54 4.37 -21.04
C PRO A 55 2.66 3.69 -21.84
N LYS A 56 3.19 2.55 -21.36
CA LYS A 56 4.18 1.74 -22.09
C LYS A 56 3.60 0.51 -22.79
N PHE A 57 2.38 0.11 -22.44
CA PHE A 57 1.75 -1.12 -22.93
C PHE A 57 0.30 -0.81 -23.27
N LEU A 58 0.09 -0.17 -24.43
CA LEU A 58 -1.18 0.45 -24.82
C LEU A 58 -2.37 -0.53 -24.94
N LEU A 59 -2.12 -1.84 -24.89
CA LEU A 59 -3.14 -2.90 -24.96
C LEU A 59 -3.66 -3.35 -23.59
N ILE A 60 -3.05 -2.93 -22.47
CA ILE A 60 -3.47 -3.29 -21.11
C ILE A 60 -3.86 -2.04 -20.31
N ARG A 61 -4.83 -2.17 -19.41
CA ARG A 61 -5.18 -1.09 -18.47
C ARG A 61 -4.18 -1.03 -17.31
N GLN A 62 -3.92 0.16 -16.77
CA GLN A 62 -2.82 0.45 -15.86
C GLN A 62 -2.92 -0.31 -14.52
N MET A 63 -4.12 -0.47 -13.97
CA MET A 63 -4.35 -1.17 -12.71
C MET A 63 -5.28 -2.39 -12.89
N GLU A 64 -5.31 -3.00 -14.07
CA GLU A 64 -6.04 -4.25 -14.29
C GLU A 64 -5.14 -5.47 -14.08
N TRP A 65 -3.86 -5.40 -14.47
CA TRP A 65 -2.98 -6.56 -14.52
C TRP A 65 -1.83 -6.48 -13.51
N GLY A 66 -1.68 -7.53 -12.72
CA GLY A 66 -0.59 -7.64 -11.75
C GLY A 66 -0.71 -6.66 -10.60
N VAL A 67 -1.93 -6.30 -10.19
CA VAL A 67 -2.16 -5.55 -8.95
C VAL A 67 -1.65 -6.42 -7.81
N ALA A 68 -0.75 -5.89 -6.98
CA ALA A 68 -0.20 -6.63 -5.85
C ALA A 68 -1.20 -6.59 -4.71
N LEU A 69 -1.94 -7.68 -4.54
CA LEU A 69 -3.16 -7.74 -3.75
C LEU A 69 -3.13 -8.94 -2.80
N CYS A 70 -3.59 -8.71 -1.58
CA CYS A 70 -3.99 -9.74 -0.63
C CYS A 70 -5.52 -9.69 -0.53
N ILE A 71 -6.18 -10.78 -0.87
CA ILE A 71 -7.58 -10.98 -0.48
C ILE A 71 -7.57 -11.27 1.01
N LEU A 72 -8.18 -10.40 1.80
CA LEU A 72 -8.23 -10.55 3.25
C LEU A 72 -9.15 -11.74 3.60
N PRO A 73 -8.70 -12.69 4.44
CA PRO A 73 -9.57 -13.70 5.02
C PRO A 73 -10.60 -13.05 5.96
N GLU A 74 -11.48 -13.86 6.55
CA GLU A 74 -12.52 -13.34 7.46
C GLU A 74 -11.94 -12.79 8.78
N LYS A 75 -10.79 -13.32 9.22
CA LYS A 75 -10.17 -12.98 10.50
C LYS A 75 -8.72 -12.55 10.34
N PHE A 76 -8.32 -11.58 11.17
CA PHE A 76 -6.94 -11.10 11.20
C PHE A 76 -5.92 -12.21 11.50
N ASP A 77 -6.23 -13.15 12.40
CA ASP A 77 -5.32 -14.25 12.74
C ASP A 77 -5.00 -15.12 11.51
N ASP A 78 -5.99 -15.36 10.66
CA ASP A 78 -5.79 -16.11 9.41
C ASP A 78 -4.86 -15.32 8.47
N TYR A 79 -5.07 -14.00 8.34
CA TYR A 79 -4.18 -13.13 7.57
C TYR A 79 -2.74 -13.17 8.12
N PHE A 80 -2.57 -13.05 9.43
CA PHE A 80 -1.26 -13.06 10.07
C PHE A 80 -0.52 -14.38 9.82
N MET A 81 -1.25 -15.50 9.73
CA MET A 81 -0.69 -16.82 9.43
C MET A 81 -0.31 -16.99 7.95
N LEU A 82 -0.96 -16.29 7.01
CA LEU A 82 -0.57 -16.28 5.58
C LEU A 82 0.79 -15.61 5.32
N LEU A 83 1.24 -14.73 6.21
CA LEU A 83 2.48 -13.98 6.04
C LEU A 83 3.72 -14.89 6.03
N GLU A 84 4.82 -14.41 5.46
CA GLU A 84 6.09 -15.12 5.63
C GLU A 84 6.59 -15.00 7.07
N GLY A 85 7.26 -16.05 7.58
CA GLY A 85 7.81 -16.04 8.94
C GLY A 85 8.76 -14.88 9.21
N ALA A 86 9.44 -14.35 8.18
CA ALA A 86 10.27 -13.15 8.30
C ALA A 86 9.47 -11.88 8.63
N ALA A 87 8.29 -11.68 8.02
CA ALA A 87 7.42 -10.54 8.32
C ALA A 87 6.91 -10.62 9.76
N ARG A 88 6.40 -11.79 10.18
CA ARG A 88 5.95 -12.02 11.56
C ARG A 88 7.06 -11.81 12.59
N ARG A 89 8.29 -12.27 12.32
CA ARG A 89 9.43 -12.04 13.23
C ARG A 89 9.76 -10.57 13.37
N ASN A 90 9.73 -9.80 12.28
CA ASN A 90 9.97 -8.36 12.33
C ASN A 90 8.86 -7.62 13.09
N TYR A 91 7.60 -7.97 12.86
CA TYR A 91 6.46 -7.45 13.65
C TYR A 91 6.65 -7.71 15.15
N LYS A 92 6.95 -8.97 15.52
CA LYS A 92 7.19 -9.35 16.92
C LYS A 92 8.42 -8.66 17.51
N LYS A 93 9.47 -8.42 16.70
CA LYS A 93 10.65 -7.64 17.13
C LYS A 93 10.25 -6.20 17.45
N ALA A 94 9.51 -5.53 16.57
CA ALA A 94 9.05 -4.16 16.79
C ALA A 94 8.21 -4.04 18.06
N LYS A 95 7.24 -4.96 18.30
CA LYS A 95 6.47 -4.98 19.55
C LYS A 95 7.34 -5.16 20.79
N ARG A 96 8.35 -6.05 20.74
CA ARG A 96 9.29 -6.25 21.87
C ARG A 96 10.16 -5.02 22.13
N LEU A 97 10.43 -4.22 21.10
CA LEU A 97 11.12 -2.94 21.21
C LEU A 97 10.18 -1.77 21.55
N GLU A 98 8.93 -2.08 21.96
CA GLU A 98 7.95 -1.10 22.44
C GLU A 98 7.55 -0.05 21.39
N TYR A 99 7.66 -0.42 20.11
CA TYR A 99 7.01 0.33 19.06
C TYR A 99 5.49 0.18 19.16
N HIS A 100 4.77 1.24 18.84
CA HIS A 100 3.31 1.24 18.80
C HIS A 100 2.81 1.75 17.44
N PHE A 101 1.65 1.24 17.03
CA PHE A 101 0.95 1.63 15.82
C PHE A 101 -0.24 2.52 16.19
N GLY A 102 -0.57 3.48 15.33
CA GLY A 102 -1.80 4.27 15.47
C GLY A 102 -2.14 5.03 14.19
N GLU A 103 -3.33 5.63 14.18
CA GLU A 103 -3.65 6.69 13.23
C GLU A 103 -2.67 7.86 13.40
N LEU A 104 -2.39 8.56 12.30
CA LEU A 104 -1.44 9.65 12.25
C LEU A 104 -2.15 10.91 11.78
N ASP A 105 -2.14 11.95 12.61
CA ASP A 105 -2.41 13.31 12.14
C ASP A 105 -1.19 13.83 11.37
N TYR A 106 -1.17 13.58 10.07
CA TYR A 106 -0.01 13.87 9.22
C TYR A 106 0.49 15.33 9.34
N ASN A 107 -0.44 16.28 9.48
CA ASN A 107 -0.10 17.70 9.53
C ASN A 107 0.57 18.09 10.85
N ASN A 108 0.33 17.35 11.95
CA ASN A 108 0.99 17.58 13.24
C ASN A 108 2.37 16.91 13.33
N HIS A 109 2.75 16.08 12.36
CA HIS A 109 3.99 15.31 12.37
C HIS A 109 4.92 15.62 11.19
N LEU A 110 4.77 16.78 10.55
CA LEU A 110 5.51 17.15 9.33
C LEU A 110 7.04 17.12 9.52
N ASP A 111 7.55 17.52 10.68
CA ASP A 111 8.99 17.52 10.98
C ASP A 111 9.55 16.09 11.03
N GLU A 112 8.83 15.17 11.66
CA GLU A 112 9.23 13.76 11.74
C GLU A 112 9.07 13.05 10.40
N VAL A 113 8.02 13.37 9.63
CA VAL A 113 7.87 12.91 8.24
C VAL A 113 9.05 13.40 7.38
N THR A 114 9.46 14.65 7.56
CA THR A 114 10.62 15.25 6.89
C THR A 114 11.90 14.53 7.29
N ALA A 115 12.10 14.26 8.58
CA ALA A 115 13.22 13.46 9.07
C ALA A 115 13.23 12.05 8.46
N ILE A 116 12.06 11.40 8.38
CA ILE A 116 11.90 10.11 7.70
C ILE A 116 12.36 10.25 6.26
N HIS A 117 11.91 11.26 5.49
CA HIS A 117 12.29 11.49 4.10
C HIS A 117 13.79 11.68 3.92
N HIS A 118 14.43 12.46 4.79
CA HIS A 118 15.87 12.76 4.76
C HIS A 118 16.77 11.63 5.27
N SER A 119 16.24 10.64 5.97
CA SER A 119 17.05 9.55 6.56
C SER A 119 17.83 8.68 5.55
N THR A 120 17.51 8.75 4.26
CA THR A 120 18.29 8.10 3.20
C THR A 120 18.13 8.79 1.85
N GLU A 121 19.23 8.91 1.12
CA GLU A 121 19.25 9.41 -0.26
C GLU A 121 18.68 8.39 -1.27
N THR A 122 18.70 7.09 -0.93
CA THR A 122 18.29 6.01 -1.82
C THR A 122 17.02 5.34 -1.28
N ARG A 123 15.88 5.56 -1.94
CA ARG A 123 14.66 4.78 -1.70
C ARG A 123 14.38 3.82 -2.84
N GLN A 124 13.64 2.75 -2.54
CA GLN A 124 13.19 1.81 -3.56
C GLN A 124 12.10 2.47 -4.43
N GLY A 125 12.33 2.53 -5.74
CA GLY A 125 11.41 3.12 -6.72
C GLY A 125 11.94 4.40 -7.35
N LYS A 126 11.18 4.98 -8.28
CA LYS A 126 11.52 6.26 -8.91
C LYS A 126 11.00 7.39 -8.02
N LEU A 127 11.87 7.97 -7.20
CA LEU A 127 11.58 9.23 -6.51
C LEU A 127 11.74 10.41 -7.49
N PRO A 128 11.01 11.52 -7.29
CA PRO A 128 11.42 12.82 -7.82
C PRO A 128 12.87 13.12 -7.43
N LYS A 129 13.65 13.74 -8.32
CA LYS A 129 15.10 14.00 -8.13
C LYS A 129 15.41 14.79 -6.84
N ASP A 130 14.44 15.50 -6.31
CA ASP A 130 14.57 16.38 -5.14
C ASP A 130 13.65 15.97 -3.97
N PHE A 131 13.11 14.74 -3.96
CA PHE A 131 12.24 14.24 -2.89
C PHE A 131 12.93 14.29 -1.51
N VAL A 132 14.24 14.07 -1.47
CA VAL A 132 15.06 14.12 -0.24
C VAL A 132 15.54 15.55 0.06
N LYS A 133 15.10 16.56 -0.69
CA LYS A 133 15.51 17.96 -0.49
C LYS A 133 14.39 18.86 0.03
N TYR A 134 13.15 18.42 -0.08
CA TYR A 134 12.00 19.20 0.34
C TYR A 134 11.40 18.68 1.63
N ALA A 135 10.97 19.61 2.48
CA ALA A 135 10.19 19.31 3.65
C ALA A 135 8.84 18.68 3.26
N ALA A 136 8.30 17.88 4.17
CA ALA A 136 6.93 17.39 4.08
C ALA A 136 5.96 18.57 4.02
N THR A 137 4.99 18.51 3.11
CA THR A 137 4.00 19.57 2.91
C THR A 137 2.66 19.12 3.50
N PRO A 138 1.93 20.01 4.20
CA PRO A 138 0.61 19.66 4.71
C PRO A 138 -0.35 19.29 3.58
N HIS A 139 -1.39 18.53 3.92
CA HIS A 139 -2.54 18.32 3.04
C HIS A 139 -3.80 18.97 3.60
N SER A 140 -4.79 19.17 2.74
CA SER A 140 -6.10 19.73 3.07
C SER A 140 -7.26 18.74 2.85
N ASN A 141 -6.95 17.43 2.77
CA ASN A 141 -7.99 16.40 2.68
C ASN A 141 -8.97 16.54 3.86
N PRO A 142 -10.29 16.61 3.61
CA PRO A 142 -11.27 16.64 4.69
C PRO A 142 -11.29 15.29 5.43
N PRO A 143 -11.74 15.25 6.70
CA PRO A 143 -12.00 13.98 7.36
C PRO A 143 -13.04 13.17 6.57
N SER A 144 -12.95 11.85 6.62
CA SER A 144 -14.03 11.03 6.08
C SER A 144 -15.26 11.11 6.98
N LEU A 145 -16.44 11.00 6.37
CA LEU A 145 -17.72 10.94 7.05
C LEU A 145 -18.21 9.49 7.25
N ASP A 146 -17.51 8.51 6.68
CA ASP A 146 -17.92 7.11 6.63
C ASP A 146 -16.72 6.15 6.69
N SER A 147 -17.01 4.84 6.71
CA SER A 147 -16.04 3.75 6.82
C SER A 147 -15.78 3.06 5.48
N GLU A 148 -16.24 3.65 4.38
CA GLU A 148 -16.23 3.05 3.05
C GLU A 148 -15.26 3.82 2.16
N HIS A 149 -15.08 5.12 2.40
CA HIS A 149 -14.28 6.01 1.59
C HIS A 149 -13.43 6.91 2.46
N ALA A 150 -12.12 6.68 2.47
CA ALA A 150 -11.22 7.46 3.32
C ALA A 150 -9.81 7.55 2.75
N TYR A 151 -9.02 8.47 3.30
CA TYR A 151 -7.59 8.58 3.02
C TYR A 151 -6.79 8.64 4.33
N PRO A 152 -6.83 7.56 5.15
CA PRO A 152 -6.20 7.58 6.46
C PRO A 152 -4.68 7.57 6.34
N TYR A 153 -4.05 8.22 7.31
CA TYR A 153 -2.62 8.13 7.56
C TYR A 153 -2.40 7.31 8.82
N PHE A 154 -1.38 6.47 8.78
CA PHE A 154 -0.98 5.62 9.90
C PHE A 154 0.48 5.81 10.23
N GLY A 155 0.81 5.70 11.51
CA GLY A 155 2.15 5.84 12.05
C GLY A 155 2.57 4.60 12.83
N VAL A 156 3.88 4.35 12.84
CA VAL A 156 4.55 3.53 13.84
C VAL A 156 5.53 4.42 14.58
N PHE A 157 5.33 4.49 15.89
CA PHE A 157 6.06 5.33 16.81
C PHE A 157 6.97 4.47 17.69
N ASN A 158 8.15 4.99 18.05
CA ASN A 158 9.01 4.32 19.02
C ASN A 158 8.47 4.48 20.46
N LYS A 159 9.19 3.92 21.44
CA LYS A 159 8.83 3.99 22.86
C LYS A 159 8.79 5.43 23.41
N GLU A 160 9.52 6.35 22.79
CA GLU A 160 9.52 7.78 23.12
C GLU A 160 8.37 8.56 22.47
N GLY A 161 7.54 7.92 21.63
CA GLY A 161 6.45 8.58 20.91
C GLY A 161 6.88 9.28 19.61
N THR A 162 8.13 9.11 19.17
CA THR A 162 8.63 9.66 17.90
C THR A 162 8.14 8.84 16.72
N LEU A 163 7.65 9.48 15.67
CA LEU A 163 7.22 8.82 14.43
C LEU A 163 8.43 8.26 13.66
N ILE A 164 8.45 6.93 13.48
CA ILE A 164 9.57 6.22 12.83
C ILE A 164 9.20 5.67 11.45
N ALA A 165 7.94 5.33 11.22
CA ALA A 165 7.43 4.93 9.91
C ALA A 165 6.00 5.41 9.75
N TYR A 166 5.60 5.69 8.51
CA TYR A 166 4.23 6.09 8.23
C TYR A 166 3.76 5.59 6.86
N ALA A 167 2.45 5.47 6.72
CA ALA A 167 1.81 5.18 5.44
C ALA A 167 0.54 6.01 5.26
N SER A 168 0.19 6.28 4.01
CA SER A 168 -1.14 6.73 3.63
C SER A 168 -1.84 5.64 2.85
N CYS A 169 -3.13 5.44 3.15
CA CYS A 169 -3.96 4.48 2.43
C CYS A 169 -5.08 5.21 1.70
N PHE A 170 -5.45 4.70 0.54
CA PHE A 170 -6.69 5.06 -0.14
C PHE A 170 -7.68 3.93 0.09
N VAL A 171 -8.81 4.24 0.73
CA VAL A 171 -9.90 3.30 0.99
C VAL A 171 -11.11 3.70 0.14
N ALA A 172 -11.67 2.73 -0.58
CA ALA A 172 -12.89 2.89 -1.36
C ALA A 172 -13.63 1.54 -1.49
N GLY A 173 -14.76 1.40 -0.80
CA GLY A 173 -15.58 0.20 -0.77
C GLY A 173 -14.78 -1.03 -0.32
N GLU A 174 -14.63 -2.01 -1.22
CA GLU A 174 -13.93 -3.27 -0.96
C GLU A 174 -12.41 -3.14 -0.95
N TYR A 175 -11.88 -1.96 -1.28
CA TYR A 175 -10.49 -1.75 -1.62
C TYR A 175 -9.75 -0.87 -0.61
N CYS A 176 -8.59 -1.31 -0.16
CA CYS A 176 -7.61 -0.45 0.50
C CYS A 176 -6.25 -0.57 -0.21
N ASN A 177 -5.70 0.54 -0.69
CA ASN A 177 -4.36 0.59 -1.29
C ASN A 177 -3.40 1.41 -0.45
N ILE A 178 -2.25 0.83 -0.12
CA ILE A 178 -1.13 1.58 0.42
C ILE A 178 -0.57 2.48 -0.70
N GLN A 179 -0.77 3.80 -0.57
CA GLN A 179 -0.35 4.79 -1.56
C GLN A 179 1.09 5.24 -1.30
N ARG A 180 1.40 5.60 -0.06
CA ARG A 180 2.75 5.96 0.39
C ARG A 180 3.10 5.12 1.60
N ILE A 181 4.34 4.67 1.68
CA ILE A 181 4.85 3.97 2.85
C ILE A 181 6.35 4.19 2.97
N TYR A 182 6.76 4.68 4.13
CA TYR A 182 8.15 5.02 4.39
C TYR A 182 8.50 4.70 5.84
N GLY A 183 9.75 4.27 6.05
CA GLY A 183 10.35 4.13 7.37
C GLY A 183 11.67 4.87 7.42
N HIS A 184 12.04 5.35 8.59
CA HIS A 184 13.33 5.96 8.85
C HIS A 184 14.43 4.91 8.70
N ALA A 185 15.46 5.20 7.89
CA ALA A 185 16.48 4.22 7.52
C ALA A 185 17.25 3.67 8.73
N GLY A 186 17.54 4.53 9.72
CA GLY A 186 18.22 4.16 10.96
C GLY A 186 17.49 3.12 11.83
N TYR A 187 16.17 2.96 11.65
CA TYR A 187 15.34 2.04 12.43
C TYR A 187 14.75 0.90 11.59
N GLN A 188 15.17 0.77 10.33
CA GLN A 188 14.59 -0.21 9.41
C GLN A 188 14.75 -1.65 9.89
N SER A 189 15.86 -1.94 10.57
CA SER A 189 16.18 -3.27 11.10
C SER A 189 15.27 -3.67 12.28
N ASP A 190 14.53 -2.73 12.88
CA ASP A 190 13.64 -2.98 14.02
C ASP A 190 12.29 -3.53 13.63
N GLY A 191 11.97 -3.52 12.33
CA GLY A 191 10.73 -4.07 11.81
C GLY A 191 9.57 -3.08 11.82
N CYS A 192 9.84 -1.77 11.90
CA CYS A 192 8.83 -0.72 11.89
C CYS A 192 7.91 -0.76 10.66
N VAL A 193 8.46 -0.96 9.45
CA VAL A 193 7.66 -1.07 8.22
C VAL A 193 6.82 -2.36 8.17
N PRO A 194 7.37 -3.55 8.50
CA PRO A 194 6.55 -4.74 8.71
C PRO A 194 5.44 -4.56 9.75
N MET A 195 5.73 -3.88 10.86
CA MET A 195 4.72 -3.55 11.88
C MET A 195 3.61 -2.70 11.29
N LEU A 196 3.96 -1.65 10.56
CA LEU A 196 3.02 -0.74 9.92
C LEU A 196 2.07 -1.47 8.97
N ILE A 197 2.58 -2.28 8.03
CA ILE A 197 1.75 -3.00 7.06
C ILE A 197 0.78 -3.98 7.75
N ILE A 198 1.29 -4.75 8.70
CA ILE A 198 0.48 -5.77 9.39
C ILE A 198 -0.58 -5.13 10.27
N SER A 199 -0.24 -4.04 10.96
CA SER A 199 -1.17 -3.34 11.85
C SER A 199 -2.22 -2.55 11.08
N ILE A 200 -1.90 -2.05 9.87
CA ILE A 200 -2.93 -1.51 8.96
C ILE A 200 -3.93 -2.60 8.62
N ALA A 201 -3.49 -3.81 8.25
CA ALA A 201 -4.43 -4.89 7.96
C ALA A 201 -5.33 -5.20 9.18
N GLU A 202 -4.77 -5.25 10.39
CA GLU A 202 -5.53 -5.40 11.64
C GLU A 202 -6.56 -4.27 11.82
N TYR A 203 -6.16 -3.03 11.54
CA TYR A 203 -7.03 -1.85 11.61
C TYR A 203 -8.19 -1.92 10.63
N LEU A 204 -7.96 -2.41 9.40
CA LEU A 204 -9.01 -2.55 8.38
C LEU A 204 -10.15 -3.45 8.84
N TYR A 205 -9.86 -4.57 9.53
CA TYR A 205 -10.90 -5.45 10.08
C TYR A 205 -11.83 -4.74 11.08
N GLN A 206 -11.31 -3.75 11.82
CA GLN A 206 -12.04 -3.09 12.90
C GLN A 206 -12.78 -1.84 12.41
N HIS A 207 -12.19 -1.10 11.47
CA HIS A 207 -12.64 0.24 11.10
C HIS A 207 -13.15 0.36 9.66
N TYR A 208 -12.84 -0.61 8.80
CA TYR A 208 -13.21 -0.59 7.38
C TYR A 208 -13.77 -1.97 6.96
N PRO A 209 -14.91 -2.40 7.53
CA PRO A 209 -15.40 -3.79 7.42
C PRO A 209 -15.81 -4.20 6.00
N LYS A 210 -15.97 -3.24 5.07
CA LYS A 210 -16.21 -3.54 3.65
C LYS A 210 -14.94 -3.93 2.91
N VAL A 211 -13.76 -3.57 3.42
CA VAL A 211 -12.49 -3.84 2.74
C VAL A 211 -12.17 -5.33 2.78
N THR A 212 -12.19 -5.96 1.61
CA THR A 212 -11.78 -7.36 1.39
C THR A 212 -10.47 -7.47 0.62
N HIS A 213 -10.00 -6.36 0.03
CA HIS A 213 -8.86 -6.35 -0.88
C HIS A 213 -7.81 -5.34 -0.40
N TYR A 214 -6.76 -5.84 0.24
CA TYR A 214 -5.62 -5.03 0.68
C TYR A 214 -4.50 -5.04 -0.34
N ALA A 215 -4.12 -3.87 -0.83
CA ALA A 215 -3.23 -3.71 -1.98
C ALA A 215 -1.99 -2.88 -1.67
N TYR A 216 -0.93 -3.14 -2.43
CA TYR A 216 0.26 -2.32 -2.44
C TYR A 216 0.80 -2.14 -3.86
N GLY A 217 0.15 -1.27 -4.64
CA GLY A 217 0.55 -0.92 -6.01
C GLY A 217 0.60 -2.14 -6.95
N THR A 218 1.52 -2.13 -7.92
CA THR A 218 1.67 -3.21 -8.91
C THR A 218 2.84 -4.15 -8.61
N TYR A 219 2.67 -5.43 -8.90
CA TYR A 219 3.66 -6.47 -8.66
C TYR A 219 4.71 -6.53 -9.76
N TYR A 220 4.28 -6.54 -11.02
CA TYR A 220 5.18 -6.51 -12.18
C TYR A 220 5.72 -5.10 -12.44
N GLY A 221 6.94 -5.01 -12.95
CA GLY A 221 7.66 -3.74 -13.10
C GLY A 221 8.34 -3.24 -11.82
N ALA A 222 8.02 -3.84 -10.67
CA ALA A 222 8.78 -3.64 -9.44
C ALA A 222 10.15 -4.35 -9.52
N SER A 223 11.12 -3.91 -8.72
CA SER A 223 12.39 -4.63 -8.58
C SER A 223 12.15 -6.00 -7.94
N GLN A 224 13.07 -6.96 -8.14
CA GLN A 224 12.96 -8.27 -7.49
C GLN A 224 12.98 -8.18 -5.96
N SER A 225 13.72 -7.22 -5.39
CA SER A 225 13.70 -6.98 -3.94
C SER A 225 12.32 -6.52 -3.48
N MET A 226 11.68 -5.65 -4.26
CA MET A 226 10.32 -5.17 -3.97
C MET A 226 9.27 -6.27 -4.16
N GLN A 227 9.38 -7.11 -5.19
CA GLN A 227 8.49 -8.27 -5.35
C GLN A 227 8.63 -9.27 -4.19
N ARG A 228 9.86 -9.51 -3.72
CA ARG A 228 10.11 -10.33 -2.53
C ARG A 228 9.54 -9.67 -1.27
N PHE A 229 9.65 -8.35 -1.15
CA PHE A 229 9.05 -7.60 -0.05
C PHE A 229 7.52 -7.75 -0.06
N LYS A 230 6.85 -7.55 -1.20
CA LYS A 230 5.40 -7.70 -1.36
C LYS A 230 4.91 -9.11 -1.01
N ARG A 231 5.61 -10.15 -1.49
CA ARG A 231 5.31 -11.55 -1.17
C ARG A 231 5.30 -11.86 0.33
N LYS A 232 6.21 -11.25 1.11
CA LYS A 232 6.25 -11.43 2.57
C LYS A 232 4.93 -11.10 3.27
N PHE A 233 4.16 -10.19 2.69
CA PHE A 233 2.87 -9.74 3.22
C PHE A 233 1.67 -10.28 2.42
N HIS A 234 1.90 -11.32 1.61
CA HIS A 234 0.88 -11.94 0.77
C HIS A 234 0.27 -11.00 -0.29
N PHE A 235 0.98 -9.92 -0.68
CA PHE A 235 0.60 -9.12 -1.85
C PHE A 235 1.05 -9.83 -3.13
N LEU A 236 0.17 -10.63 -3.69
CA LEU A 236 0.39 -11.45 -4.88
C LEU A 236 -0.23 -10.79 -6.13
N PRO A 237 0.31 -11.03 -7.33
CA PRO A 237 -0.25 -10.45 -8.55
C PRO A 237 -1.66 -10.99 -8.82
N HIS A 238 -2.61 -10.07 -8.99
CA HIS A 238 -3.98 -10.37 -9.40
C HIS A 238 -4.35 -9.61 -10.67
N ARG A 239 -5.34 -10.13 -11.40
CA ARG A 239 -6.04 -9.40 -12.44
C ARG A 239 -7.34 -8.89 -11.85
N VAL A 240 -7.53 -7.58 -11.87
CA VAL A 240 -8.64 -6.91 -11.20
C VAL A 240 -9.64 -6.36 -12.20
N GLU A 241 -10.90 -6.73 -12.02
CA GLU A 241 -12.02 -6.05 -12.63
C GLU A 241 -12.59 -5.02 -11.64
N TRP A 242 -12.54 -3.74 -12.03
CA TRP A 242 -13.06 -2.65 -11.21
C TRP A 242 -14.53 -2.41 -11.50
N LYS A 243 -15.36 -2.46 -10.45
CA LYS A 243 -16.74 -1.99 -10.43
C LYS A 243 -16.82 -0.69 -9.65
N LEU A 244 -17.67 0.21 -10.13
CA LEU A 244 -17.86 1.52 -9.53
C LEU A 244 -19.04 1.52 -8.55
N GLN A 245 -20.10 0.79 -8.89
CA GLN A 245 -21.32 0.65 -8.11
C GLN A 245 -21.64 -0.82 -7.87
N SER A 246 -22.37 -1.09 -6.80
CA SER A 246 -23.01 -2.38 -6.58
C SER A 246 -24.10 -2.62 -7.64
N ASP A 247 -24.19 -3.84 -8.18
CA ASP A 247 -25.25 -4.23 -9.12
C ASP A 247 -26.62 -4.33 -8.43
#